data_AF-A0A930FRS9-F1
#
_entry.id   AF-A0A930FRS9-F1
#
_cell.length_a   1.000
_cell.length_b   1.000
_cell.length_c   1.000
_cell.angle_alpha   90.00
_cell.angle_beta   90.00
_cell.angle_gamma   90.00
#
_symmetry.space_group_name_H-M   'P 1'
#
loop_
_entity.id
_entity.type
_entity.pdbx_description
1 polymer ?
#
loop_
_entity_poly.entity_id
_entity_poly.type
_entity_poly.pdbx_seq_one_letter_code
_entity_poly.pdbx_strand_id
1 'polypeptide(L)' 'MERLTRLNEVQYTESDFQKEKLIEEGFVLDEDYGADNGAAALDKMTKQQLVDYAEANGIDISGADTKADILSLIKE' A
#
# COMPACT_ATOMS: atom_id res chain seq x y z
N MET A 1 11.29 -5.59 1.06
CA MET A 1 12.22 -4.67 1.73
C MET A 1 11.45 -3.67 2.56
N GLU A 2 11.76 -3.59 3.84
CA GLU A 2 11.14 -2.70 4.83
C GLU A 2 12.09 -1.54 5.12
N ARG A 3 11.53 -0.36 5.44
CA ARG A 3 12.29 0.82 5.87
C ARG A 3 12.07 1.07 7.34
N LEU A 4 13.15 1.40 8.03
CA LEU A 4 13.09 1.91 9.40
C LEU A 4 13.77 3.28 9.45
N THR A 5 13.27 4.16 10.30
CA THR A 5 13.76 5.53 10.43
C THR A 5 14.06 5.90 11.87
N ARG A 6 15.09 6.74 12.07
CA ARG A 6 15.47 7.28 13.39
C ARG A 6 16.06 8.67 13.25
N LEU A 7 15.31 9.69 13.68
CA LEU A 7 15.65 11.13 13.74
C LEU A 7 16.18 11.77 12.44
N ASN A 8 17.23 11.23 11.82
CA ASN A 8 17.82 11.61 10.53
C ASN A 8 18.46 10.42 9.76
N GLU A 9 18.29 9.19 10.24
CA GLU A 9 18.85 7.98 9.64
C GLU A 9 17.74 7.09 9.10
N VAL A 10 18.00 6.49 7.93
CA VAL A 10 17.09 5.58 7.25
C VAL A 10 17.83 4.28 6.94
N GLN A 11 17.27 3.16 7.37
CA GLN A 11 17.81 1.83 7.14
C GLN A 11 16.79 0.99 6.37
N TYR A 12 17.29 0.15 5.47
CA TYR A 12 16.48 -0.79 4.69
C TYR A 12 16.89 -2.22 5.01
N THR A 13 15.92 -3.08 5.28
CA THR A 13 16.18 -4.49 5.59
C THR A 13 15.15 -5.38 4.90
N GLU A 14 15.57 -6.59 4.55
CA GLU A 14 14.69 -7.67 4.06
C GLU A 14 14.65 -8.84 5.04
N SER A 15 15.40 -8.76 6.15
CA SER A 15 15.51 -9.80 7.16
C SER A 15 14.80 -9.38 8.44
N ASP A 16 13.88 -10.24 8.90
CA ASP A 16 13.16 -10.05 10.16
C ASP A 16 14.10 -9.92 11.36
N PHE A 17 15.20 -10.67 11.38
CA PHE A 17 16.21 -10.60 12.44
C PHE A 17 16.91 -9.23 12.50
N GLN A 18 17.25 -8.66 11.35
CA GLN A 18 17.85 -7.32 11.28
C GLN A 18 16.82 -6.24 11.66
N LYS A 19 15.55 -6.43 11.28
CA LYS A 19 14.45 -5.53 11.66
C LYS A 19 14.28 -5.46 13.18
N GLU A 20 14.18 -6.61 13.87
CA GLU A 20 14.00 -6.63 15.34
C GLU A 20 15.17 -5.94 16.04
N LYS A 21 16.40 -6.21 15.60
CA LYS A 21 17.59 -5.53 16.13
C LYS A 21 17.54 -4.01 15.95
N LEU A 22 17.15 -3.52 14.76
CA LEU A 22 17.03 -2.08 14.52
C LEU A 22 15.94 -1.45 15.38
N ILE A 23 14.83 -2.16 15.64
CA ILE A 23 13.78 -1.72 16.56
C ILE A 23 14.32 -1.59 18.00
N GLU A 24 15.11 -2.57 18.46
CA GLU A 24 15.79 -2.49 19.77
C GLU A 24 16.79 -1.33 19.86
N GLU A 25 17.46 -1.00 18.75
CA GLU A 25 18.37 0.16 18.64
C GLU A 25 17.62 1.51 18.55
N GLY A 26 16.29 1.49 18.58
CA GLY A 26 15.43 2.67 18.60
C GLY A 26 15.06 3.21 17.22
N PHE A 27 15.20 2.40 16.17
CA PHE A 27 14.57 2.71 14.89
C PHE A 27 13.08 2.37 14.92
N VAL A 28 12.28 3.20 14.26
CA VAL A 28 10.85 2.98 14.11
C VAL A 28 10.59 2.40 12.74
N LEU A 29 9.83 1.30 12.68
CA LEU A 29 9.37 0.75 11.42
C LEU A 29 8.51 1.79 10.71
N ASP A 30 8.88 2.09 9.48
CA ASP A 30 8.11 2.98 8.63
C ASP A 30 7.01 2.17 7.95
N GLU A 31 5.88 2.02 8.65
CA GLU A 31 4.74 1.23 8.18
C GLU A 31 4.13 1.80 6.89
N ASP A 32 4.36 3.08 6.59
CA ASP A 32 3.95 3.71 5.34
C ASP A 32 4.93 3.47 4.18
N TYR A 33 6.13 2.98 4.45
CA TYR A 33 7.12 2.68 3.43
C TYR A 33 6.86 1.33 2.79
N GLY A 34 6.38 1.37 1.56
CA GLY A 34 6.01 0.15 0.83
C GLY A 34 4.61 -0.36 1.20
N ALA A 35 3.96 0.21 2.23
CA ALA A 35 2.51 0.24 2.27
C ALA A 35 2.04 1.24 1.21
N ASP A 36 1.90 0.73 0.00
CA ASP A 36 0.69 1.00 -0.76
C ASP A 36 -0.50 0.52 0.11
N ASN A 37 -0.80 1.31 1.15
CA ASN A 37 -1.96 1.19 2.01
C ASN A 37 -3.16 0.98 1.08
N GLY A 38 -3.99 -0.05 1.30
CA GLY A 38 -4.96 -0.55 0.30
C GLY A 38 -5.76 0.54 -0.44
N ALA A 39 -6.06 1.68 0.19
CA ALA A 39 -6.70 2.83 -0.46
C ALA A 39 -5.78 3.72 -1.33
N ALA A 40 -4.50 3.87 -0.95
CA ALA A 40 -3.46 4.57 -1.72
C ALA A 40 -2.88 3.69 -2.85
N ALA A 41 -2.90 2.37 -2.68
CA ALA A 41 -2.59 1.40 -3.72
C ALA A 41 -3.57 1.52 -4.89
N LEU A 42 -4.87 1.47 -4.58
CA LEU A 42 -5.96 1.62 -5.56
C LEU A 42 -5.86 2.96 -6.29
N ASP A 43 -5.55 4.05 -5.57
CA ASP A 43 -5.44 5.39 -6.18
C ASP A 43 -4.34 5.46 -7.25
N LYS A 44 -3.26 4.69 -7.06
CA LYS A 44 -2.15 4.58 -8.01
C LYS A 44 -2.38 3.56 -9.13
N MET A 45 -3.38 2.68 -9.03
CA MET A 45 -3.70 1.70 -10.07
C MET A 45 -4.22 2.38 -11.34
N THR A 46 -3.99 1.76 -12.50
CA THR A 46 -4.61 2.18 -13.76
C THR A 46 -6.10 1.83 -13.77
N LYS A 47 -6.88 2.43 -14.68
CA LYS A 47 -8.30 2.09 -14.84
C LYS A 47 -8.50 0.59 -15.04
N GLN A 48 -7.65 -0.07 -15.85
CA GLN A 48 -7.74 -1.51 -16.09
C GLN A 48 -7.48 -2.33 -14.82
N GLN A 49 -6.46 -1.99 -14.05
CA GLN A 49 -6.15 -2.70 -12.80
C GLN A 49 -7.27 -2.60 -11.77
N LEU A 50 -8.00 -1.48 -11.74
CA LEU A 50 -9.18 -1.32 -10.88
C LEU A 50 -10.36 -2.15 -11.37
N VAL A 51 -10.55 -2.28 -12.68
CA VAL A 51 -11.55 -3.19 -13.27
C VAL A 51 -11.24 -4.63 -12.88
N ASP A 52 -9.98 -5.06 -13.08
CA ASP A 52 -9.55 -6.42 -12.74
C ASP A 52 -9.73 -6.71 -11.24
N TYR A 53 -9.45 -5.71 -10.38
CA TYR A 53 -9.69 -5.80 -8.94
C TYR A 53 -11.19 -5.94 -8.61
N ALA A 54 -12.03 -5.11 -9.23
CA ALA A 54 -13.48 -5.19 -9.04
C ALA A 54 -14.04 -6.56 -9.49
N GLU A 55 -13.64 -7.06 -10.66
CA GLU A 55 -14.06 -8.37 -11.14
C GLU A 55 -13.61 -9.51 -10.23
N ALA A 56 -12.35 -9.47 -9.76
CA ALA A 56 -11.81 -10.47 -8.83
C ALA A 56 -12.52 -10.49 -7.47
N ASN A 57 -13.04 -9.34 -7.03
CA ASN A 57 -13.76 -9.19 -5.76
C ASN A 57 -15.29 -9.21 -5.92
N GLY A 58 -15.82 -9.36 -7.15
CA GLY A 58 -17.26 -9.37 -7.43
C GLY A 58 -17.96 -8.02 -7.22
N ILE A 59 -17.24 -6.91 -7.36
CA ILE A 59 -17.76 -5.54 -7.23
C ILE A 59 -18.39 -5.13 -8.57
N ASP A 60 -19.66 -4.70 -8.54
CA ASP A 60 -20.36 -4.22 -9.73
C ASP A 60 -19.91 -2.79 -10.09
N ILE A 61 -19.22 -2.65 -11.22
CA ILE A 61 -18.73 -1.37 -11.75
C ILE A 61 -19.52 -0.91 -12.98
N SER A 62 -20.65 -1.54 -13.30
CA SER A 62 -21.44 -1.26 -14.52
C SER A 62 -21.96 0.18 -14.60
N GLY A 63 -22.05 0.89 -13.47
CA GLY A 63 -22.42 2.30 -13.38
C GLY A 63 -21.25 3.28 -13.43
N ALA A 64 -20.01 2.82 -13.62
CA ALA A 64 -18.81 3.66 -13.52
C ALA A 64 -18.07 3.81 -14.86
N ASP A 65 -18.01 5.04 -15.37
CA ASP A 65 -17.33 5.36 -16.64
C ASP A 65 -15.89 5.84 -16.44
N THR A 66 -15.57 6.45 -15.30
CA THR A 66 -14.25 7.02 -15.02
C THR A 66 -13.47 6.21 -13.99
N LYS A 67 -12.14 6.40 -13.98
CA LYS A 67 -11.26 5.79 -12.96
C LYS A 67 -11.72 6.17 -11.55
N ALA A 68 -12.13 7.43 -11.33
CA ALA A 68 -12.54 7.92 -10.02
C ALA A 68 -13.86 7.30 -9.56
N ASP A 69 -14.81 7.07 -10.48
CA ASP A 69 -16.08 6.41 -10.15
C ASP A 69 -15.85 4.95 -9.73
N ILE A 70 -15.03 4.21 -10.50
CA ILE A 70 -14.65 2.82 -10.17
C ILE A 70 -13.94 2.78 -8.82
N LEU A 71 -13.01 3.71 -8.58
CA LEU A 71 -12.29 3.81 -7.31
C LEU A 71 -13.22 4.07 -6.12
N SER A 72 -14.25 4.90 -6.33
CA SER A 72 -15.24 5.22 -5.29
C SER A 72 -16.07 4.00 -4.93
N LEU A 73 -16.50 3.21 -5.92
CA LEU A 73 -17.25 1.97 -5.71
C LEU A 73 -16.42 0.88 -5.00
N ILE A 74 -15.10 0.84 -5.24
CA ILE A 74 -14.21 -0.14 -4.59
C ILE A 74 -13.88 0.25 -3.14
N LYS A 75 -13.89 1.55 -2.83
CA LYS A 75 -13.61 2.09 -1.48
C LYS A 75 -14.86 2.15 -0.59
N GLU A 76 -16.05 1.89 -1.14
CA GLU A 76 -17.34 1.83 -0.42
C GLU A 76 -17.48 0.53 0.38
#